data_AF-A0A0F8XW15-F1
#
_entry.id   AF-A0A0F8XW15-F1
#
_cell.length_a   1.000
_cell.length_b   1.000
_cell.length_c   1.000
_cell.angle_alpha   90.00
_cell.angle_beta   90.00
_cell.angle_gamma   90.00
#
_symmetry.space_group_name_H-M   'P 1'
#
loop_
_entity.id
_entity.type
_entity.pdbx_description
1 polymer ?
#
loop_
_entity_poly.entity_id
_entity_poly.type
_entity_poly.pdbx_seq_one_letter_code
_entity_poly.pdbx_strand_id
1 'polypeptide(L)'
;MSPEDGESWYELHVELESLIVVQPNEGFDEYRDNDLRRYTGPISIVSGEPEQAVEIGEIELWYMDGSRACETDLDIVDVCDSLGQEEYEYAASIFSNGVLDSSIVEEPISDDVLVLHSIAIRPEYRGKGYGLRVTRKIVETLGYRCGAVLLKPAPLQFSAREADKEWMSRMGMSAFSTDRETAIRKLTDYWNVLDLRLTKDPSIYCIAYF
;
A
#
# COMPACT_ATOMS: atom_id res chain seq x y z
N MET A 1 -9.32 -23.97 -29.51
CA MET A 1 -8.95 -22.56 -29.32
C MET A 1 -9.67 -22.10 -28.07
N SER A 2 -8.98 -22.18 -26.93
CA SER A 2 -9.24 -21.30 -25.76
C SER A 2 -8.54 -19.96 -26.04
N PRO A 3 -8.95 -18.86 -25.41
CA PRO A 3 -8.68 -18.55 -23.99
C PRO A 3 -9.95 -18.00 -23.28
N GLU A 4 -10.07 -17.75 -21.99
CA GLU A 4 -9.28 -17.93 -20.76
C GLU A 4 -10.27 -17.70 -19.61
N ASP A 5 -10.00 -18.35 -18.48
CA ASP A 5 -10.79 -18.32 -17.27
C ASP A 5 -10.85 -16.92 -16.65
N GLY A 6 -11.99 -16.61 -16.03
CA GLY A 6 -12.34 -15.29 -15.50
C GLY A 6 -11.34 -14.71 -14.50
N GLU A 7 -10.61 -13.67 -14.94
CA GLU A 7 -10.04 -12.65 -14.07
C GLU A 7 -11.17 -11.76 -13.53
N SER A 8 -11.34 -11.73 -12.21
CA SER A 8 -12.26 -10.83 -11.54
C SER A 8 -11.58 -9.47 -11.35
N TRP A 9 -11.81 -8.55 -12.28
CA TRP A 9 -11.30 -7.19 -12.19
C TRP A 9 -12.01 -6.38 -11.09
N TYR A 10 -11.25 -5.82 -10.15
CA TYR A 10 -11.73 -4.76 -9.26
C TYR A 10 -11.25 -3.41 -9.80
N GLU A 11 -12.11 -2.71 -10.56
CA GLU A 11 -11.82 -1.33 -10.96
C GLU A 11 -12.07 -0.37 -9.79
N LEU A 12 -11.01 0.23 -9.26
CA LEU A 12 -11.12 1.28 -8.26
C LEU A 12 -11.25 2.64 -8.95
N HIS A 13 -12.49 3.08 -9.14
CA HIS A 13 -12.82 4.40 -9.67
C HIS A 13 -12.70 5.46 -8.55
N VAL A 14 -11.73 6.36 -8.65
CA VAL A 14 -11.59 7.50 -7.70
C VAL A 14 -12.18 8.75 -8.33
N GLU A 15 -13.46 9.03 -8.09
CA GLU A 15 -14.05 10.30 -8.52
C GLU A 15 -13.58 11.48 -7.65
N LEU A 16 -12.99 12.47 -8.31
CA LEU A 16 -12.85 13.87 -7.91
C LEU A 16 -13.21 14.71 -9.15
N GLU A 17 -13.21 16.05 -9.07
CA GLU A 17 -13.32 16.95 -10.25
C GLU A 17 -12.28 16.66 -11.37
N SER A 18 -11.34 15.74 -11.09
CA SER A 18 -10.57 14.91 -12.02
C SER A 18 -10.53 13.46 -11.50
N LEU A 19 -11.03 12.47 -12.26
CA LEU A 19 -11.04 11.04 -11.87
C LEU A 19 -9.59 10.53 -11.72
N ILE A 20 -9.22 9.98 -10.57
CA ILE A 20 -8.02 9.16 -10.43
C ILE A 20 -8.44 7.71 -10.67
N VAL A 21 -7.61 6.94 -11.37
CA VAL A 21 -7.89 5.52 -11.58
C VAL A 21 -6.72 4.74 -11.04
N VAL A 22 -7.01 3.78 -10.16
CA VAL A 22 -6.05 2.79 -9.66
C VAL A 22 -6.55 1.44 -10.18
N GLN A 23 -5.78 0.81 -11.06
CA GLN A 23 -6.08 -0.51 -11.61
C GLN A 23 -5.08 -1.50 -11.04
N PRO A 24 -5.35 -2.09 -9.87
CA PRO A 24 -4.43 -3.05 -9.32
C PRO A 24 -4.58 -4.41 -10.01
N ASN A 25 -3.50 -4.96 -10.57
CA ASN A 25 -3.47 -6.36 -11.00
C ASN A 25 -3.31 -7.26 -9.77
N GLU A 26 -4.18 -8.26 -9.64
CA GLU A 26 -4.07 -9.31 -8.62
C GLU A 26 -3.07 -10.37 -9.12
N GLY A 27 -1.87 -10.37 -8.55
CA GLY A 27 -0.88 -11.42 -8.82
C GLY A 27 -1.11 -12.60 -7.89
N PHE A 28 -1.51 -13.75 -8.43
CA PHE A 28 -1.53 -15.02 -7.68
C PHE A 28 -0.12 -15.62 -7.67
N ASP A 29 0.46 -15.84 -6.49
CA ASP A 29 1.58 -16.77 -6.34
C ASP A 29 1.07 -18.21 -6.53
N GLU A 30 1.94 -19.16 -6.90
CA GLU A 30 1.62 -20.57 -7.14
C GLU A 30 1.06 -21.28 -5.88
N TYR A 31 1.14 -20.63 -4.72
CA TYR A 31 0.40 -20.95 -3.50
C TYR A 31 -0.88 -20.11 -3.47
N ARG A 32 -2.04 -20.78 -3.54
CA ARG A 32 -3.39 -20.19 -3.44
C ARG A 32 -3.70 -19.61 -2.05
N ASP A 33 -2.76 -18.90 -1.43
CA ASP A 33 -2.99 -18.18 -0.19
C ASP A 33 -3.72 -16.89 -0.51
N ASN A 34 -5.03 -16.91 -0.26
CA ASN A 34 -5.90 -15.76 -0.45
C ASN A 34 -5.75 -14.76 0.72
N ASP A 35 -4.87 -15.06 1.68
CA ASP A 35 -4.76 -14.33 2.94
C ASP A 35 -3.79 -13.13 2.83
N LEU A 36 -2.97 -13.07 1.78
CA LEU A 36 -2.25 -11.85 1.38
C LEU A 36 -2.49 -11.57 -0.10
N ARG A 37 -3.13 -10.43 -0.40
CA ARG A 37 -3.39 -9.97 -1.77
C ARG A 37 -2.54 -8.75 -2.10
N ARG A 38 -1.81 -8.79 -3.22
CA ARG A 38 -1.03 -7.66 -3.71
C ARG A 38 -1.77 -6.95 -4.83
N TYR A 39 -1.83 -5.63 -4.73
CA TYR A 39 -2.54 -4.73 -5.63
C TYR A 39 -1.53 -3.75 -6.23
N THR A 40 -1.22 -3.86 -7.52
CA THR A 40 -0.23 -3.00 -8.20
C THR A 40 -0.80 -2.33 -9.44
N GLY A 41 -0.59 -1.04 -9.61
CA GLY A 41 -1.19 -0.34 -10.75
C GLY A 41 -0.72 1.08 -10.97
N PRO A 42 -1.02 1.65 -12.14
CA PRO A 42 -0.74 3.06 -12.42
C PRO A 42 -1.63 3.96 -11.57
N ILE A 43 -1.12 5.15 -11.28
CA ILE A 43 -1.89 6.30 -10.82
C ILE A 43 -2.08 7.20 -12.02
N SER A 44 -3.33 7.46 -12.40
CA SER A 44 -3.65 8.38 -13.50
C SER A 44 -4.47 9.57 -13.03
N ILE A 45 -4.35 10.70 -13.72
CA ILE A 45 -5.28 11.83 -13.63
C ILE A 45 -6.11 11.85 -14.92
N VAL A 46 -7.42 11.93 -14.79
CA VAL A 46 -8.35 12.12 -15.91
C VAL A 46 -8.87 13.55 -15.89
N SER A 47 -8.76 14.25 -17.01
CA SER A 47 -9.35 15.58 -17.22
C SER A 47 -10.51 15.46 -18.20
N GLY A 48 -11.75 15.58 -17.74
CA GLY A 48 -12.93 15.46 -18.60
C GLY A 48 -13.30 14.01 -18.88
N GLU A 49 -13.18 13.56 -20.13
CA GLU A 49 -13.59 12.19 -20.54
C GLU A 49 -12.54 11.12 -20.15
N PRO A 50 -12.94 9.88 -19.79
CA PRO A 50 -12.06 8.81 -19.32
C PRO A 50 -10.89 8.47 -20.27
N GLU A 51 -11.07 8.67 -21.57
CA GLU A 51 -10.07 8.41 -22.61
C GLU A 51 -8.85 9.35 -22.54
N GLN A 52 -8.89 10.38 -21.68
CA GLN A 52 -7.79 11.34 -21.46
C GLN A 52 -7.03 11.10 -20.15
N ALA A 53 -6.94 9.84 -19.71
CA ALA A 53 -6.14 9.47 -18.55
C ALA A 53 -4.63 9.70 -18.79
N VAL A 54 -4.00 10.47 -17.91
CA VAL A 54 -2.56 10.70 -17.91
C VAL A 54 -1.95 10.00 -16.71
N GLU A 55 -1.11 8.99 -16.94
CA GLU A 55 -0.37 8.32 -15.88
C GLU A 55 0.63 9.27 -15.23
N ILE A 56 0.50 9.45 -13.92
CA ILE A 56 1.32 10.32 -13.08
C ILE A 56 2.19 9.55 -12.08
N GLY A 57 2.06 8.23 -12.02
CA GLY A 57 2.74 7.43 -11.02
C GLY A 57 2.25 5.99 -10.99
N GLU A 58 2.58 5.30 -9.93
CA GLU A 58 2.23 3.90 -9.69
C GLU A 58 2.16 3.62 -8.18
N ILE A 59 1.42 2.58 -7.82
CA ILE A 59 1.28 2.10 -6.45
C ILE A 59 1.51 0.60 -6.33
N GLU A 60 1.81 0.20 -5.10
CA GLU A 60 1.70 -1.15 -4.61
C GLU A 60 1.03 -1.10 -3.23
N LEU A 61 -0.03 -1.89 -3.06
CA LEU A 61 -0.74 -2.06 -1.81
C LEU A 61 -0.82 -3.54 -1.48
N TRP A 62 -0.77 -3.90 -0.20
CA TRP A 62 -1.01 -5.26 0.23
C TRP A 62 -2.23 -5.31 1.13
N TYR A 63 -3.04 -6.36 1.00
CA TYR A 63 -4.18 -6.61 1.84
C TYR A 63 -3.99 -7.93 2.56
N MET A 64 -3.90 -7.87 3.89
CA MET A 64 -3.82 -9.03 4.76
C MET A 64 -5.23 -9.36 5.24
N ASP A 65 -5.72 -10.55 4.91
CA ASP A 65 -7.05 -11.05 5.26
C ASP A 65 -6.98 -11.77 6.62
N GLY A 66 -6.73 -10.99 7.68
CA GLY A 66 -6.63 -11.52 9.03
C GLY A 66 -7.93 -12.17 9.52
N SER A 67 -9.08 -11.66 9.06
CA SER A 67 -10.39 -12.24 9.40
C SER A 67 -10.52 -13.67 8.85
N ARG A 68 -10.15 -13.89 7.59
CA ARG A 68 -10.18 -15.22 6.99
C ARG A 68 -9.15 -16.17 7.61
N ALA A 69 -7.95 -15.69 7.91
CA ALA A 69 -6.94 -16.48 8.61
C ALA A 69 -7.50 -16.98 9.96
N CYS A 70 -8.15 -16.08 10.73
CA CYS A 70 -8.81 -16.45 11.98
C CYS A 70 -9.95 -17.46 11.77
N GLU A 71 -10.79 -17.30 10.73
CA GLU A 71 -11.88 -18.25 10.40
C GLU A 71 -11.37 -19.66 10.04
N THR A 72 -10.12 -19.77 9.59
CA THR A 72 -9.49 -21.02 9.16
C THR A 72 -8.48 -21.58 10.16
N ASP A 73 -8.45 -21.06 11.39
CA ASP A 73 -7.51 -21.44 12.46
C ASP A 73 -6.03 -21.26 12.06
N LEU A 74 -5.73 -20.29 11.20
CA LEU A 74 -4.37 -19.90 10.80
C LEU A 74 -3.91 -18.64 11.55
N ASP A 75 -2.63 -18.56 11.87
CA ASP A 75 -2.00 -17.32 12.33
C ASP A 75 -1.51 -16.52 11.12
N ILE A 76 -2.07 -15.33 10.90
CA ILE A 76 -1.71 -14.45 9.79
C ILE A 76 -0.23 -14.04 9.82
N VAL A 77 0.41 -14.02 11.01
CA VAL A 77 1.84 -13.73 11.13
C VAL A 77 2.67 -14.87 10.55
N ASP A 78 2.30 -16.13 10.82
CA ASP A 78 2.97 -17.31 10.27
C ASP A 78 2.78 -17.40 8.74
N VAL A 79 1.58 -17.06 8.25
CA VAL A 79 1.31 -16.94 6.81
C VAL A 79 2.26 -15.91 6.17
N CYS A 80 2.36 -14.72 6.76
CA CYS A 80 3.23 -13.67 6.24
C CYS A 80 4.73 -14.04 6.33
N ASP A 81 5.18 -14.71 7.39
CA ASP A 81 6.55 -15.21 7.54
C ASP A 81 6.95 -16.21 6.42
N SER A 82 5.99 -17.03 5.98
CA SER A 82 6.24 -17.96 4.87
C SER A 82 6.45 -17.27 3.51
N LEU A 83 5.94 -16.04 3.35
CA LEU A 83 6.00 -15.28 2.10
C LEU A 83 7.26 -14.41 2.02
N GLY A 84 7.67 -13.80 3.13
CA GLY A 84 8.86 -12.98 3.15
C GLY A 84 9.05 -12.14 4.42
N GLN A 85 10.27 -11.62 4.56
CA GLN A 85 10.67 -10.81 5.72
C GLN A 85 9.86 -9.52 5.84
N GLU A 86 9.51 -8.87 4.73
CA GLU A 86 8.79 -7.60 4.77
C GLU A 86 7.32 -7.80 5.14
N GLU A 87 6.70 -8.84 4.60
CA GLU A 87 5.35 -9.28 4.96
C GLU A 87 5.26 -9.60 6.45
N TYR A 88 6.22 -10.38 6.97
CA TYR A 88 6.35 -10.67 8.38
C TYR A 88 6.48 -9.40 9.22
N GLU A 89 7.36 -8.46 8.84
CA GLU A 89 7.56 -7.21 9.58
C GLU A 89 6.25 -6.43 9.73
N TYR A 90 5.46 -6.29 8.65
CA TYR A 90 4.16 -5.64 8.73
C TYR A 90 3.18 -6.40 9.64
N ALA A 91 3.04 -7.72 9.45
CA ALA A 91 2.10 -8.52 10.23
C ALA A 91 2.46 -8.53 11.73
N ALA A 92 3.72 -8.83 12.06
CA ALA A 92 4.21 -8.86 13.44
C ALA A 92 4.11 -7.50 14.15
N SER A 93 4.11 -6.39 13.38
CA SER A 93 3.98 -5.05 13.94
C SER A 93 2.59 -4.76 14.52
N ILE A 94 1.53 -5.43 14.04
CA ILE A 94 0.14 -5.11 14.36
C ILE A 94 -0.67 -6.28 14.94
N PHE A 95 -0.35 -7.54 14.60
CA PHE A 95 -1.09 -8.72 15.06
C PHE A 95 -0.47 -9.37 16.29
N SER A 96 -1.29 -9.82 17.23
CA SER A 96 -0.88 -10.52 18.45
C SER A 96 -1.77 -11.76 18.66
N ASN A 97 -1.20 -12.95 18.49
CA ASN A 97 -1.92 -14.24 18.51
C ASN A 97 -3.02 -14.33 17.43
N GLY A 98 -2.67 -14.04 16.17
CA GLY A 98 -3.58 -14.14 15.02
C GLY A 98 -4.66 -13.03 14.88
N VAL A 99 -4.79 -12.11 15.85
CA VAL A 99 -5.77 -11.01 15.82
C VAL A 99 -5.10 -9.65 16.01
N LEU A 100 -5.77 -8.55 15.63
CA LEU A 100 -5.24 -7.21 15.79
C LEU A 100 -4.96 -6.88 17.26
N ASP A 101 -3.80 -6.28 17.52
CA ASP A 101 -3.39 -5.92 18.86
C ASP A 101 -4.24 -4.75 19.40
N SER A 102 -5.08 -5.07 20.39
CA SER A 102 -5.96 -4.13 21.08
C SER A 102 -5.25 -2.90 21.69
N SER A 103 -3.94 -2.97 21.94
CA SER A 103 -3.17 -1.82 22.41
C SER A 103 -2.87 -0.79 21.31
N ILE A 104 -3.00 -1.19 20.04
CA ILE A 104 -2.82 -0.33 18.86
C ILE A 104 -4.18 0.06 18.27
N VAL A 105 -5.10 -0.91 18.16
CA VAL A 105 -6.45 -0.72 17.63
C VAL A 105 -7.47 -1.25 18.62
N GLU A 106 -8.14 -0.36 19.36
CA GLU A 106 -8.99 -0.72 20.50
C GLU A 106 -10.27 -1.50 20.10
N GLU A 107 -10.94 -1.06 19.03
CA GLU A 107 -12.19 -1.65 18.54
C GLU A 107 -12.15 -1.82 17.02
N PRO A 108 -11.39 -2.80 16.50
CA PRO A 108 -11.29 -3.02 15.06
C PRO A 108 -12.63 -3.52 14.48
N ILE A 109 -12.98 -3.04 13.29
CA ILE A 109 -14.18 -3.50 12.55
C ILE A 109 -13.98 -4.88 11.91
N SER A 110 -12.74 -5.30 11.73
CA SER A 110 -12.28 -6.59 11.18
C SER A 110 -10.82 -6.80 11.57
N ASP A 111 -10.30 -8.01 11.41
CA ASP A 111 -8.86 -8.28 11.57
C ASP A 111 -8.06 -8.00 10.28
N ASP A 112 -8.69 -7.38 9.28
CA ASP A 112 -8.06 -7.13 7.99
C ASP A 112 -7.16 -5.90 8.03
N VAL A 113 -6.04 -5.95 7.31
CA VAL A 113 -5.04 -4.89 7.28
C VAL A 113 -4.71 -4.48 5.85
N LEU A 114 -4.78 -3.19 5.57
CA LEU A 114 -4.29 -2.61 4.32
C LEU A 114 -2.89 -2.01 4.54
N VAL A 115 -1.90 -2.47 3.79
CA VAL A 115 -0.55 -1.90 3.77
C VAL A 115 -0.39 -1.00 2.55
N LEU A 116 -0.07 0.28 2.79
CA LEU A 116 0.36 1.22 1.76
C LEU A 116 1.86 0.99 1.48
N HIS A 117 2.17 -0.05 0.70
CA HIS A 117 3.54 -0.51 0.51
C HIS A 117 4.40 0.50 -0.27
N SER A 118 3.94 0.92 -1.46
CA SER A 118 4.64 1.96 -2.21
C SER A 118 3.72 2.88 -2.99
N ILE A 119 4.08 4.16 -3.03
CA ILE A 119 3.43 5.18 -3.86
C ILE A 119 4.54 5.99 -4.51
N ALA A 120 4.62 5.93 -5.84
CA ALA A 120 5.65 6.58 -6.60
C ALA A 120 5.01 7.56 -7.61
N ILE A 121 5.28 8.86 -7.43
CA ILE A 121 4.80 9.92 -8.34
C ILE A 121 5.93 10.31 -9.29
N ARG A 122 5.64 10.41 -10.58
CA ARG A 122 6.58 10.85 -11.61
C ARG A 122 7.09 12.27 -11.33
N PRO A 123 8.38 12.58 -11.61
CA PRO A 123 9.02 13.83 -11.20
C PRO A 123 8.24 15.11 -11.51
N GLU A 124 7.67 15.22 -12.70
CA GLU A 124 6.92 16.36 -13.22
C GLU A 124 5.56 16.61 -12.53
N TYR A 125 5.10 15.65 -11.71
CA TYR A 125 3.87 15.75 -10.91
C TYR A 125 4.13 15.88 -9.40
N ARG A 126 5.39 15.86 -8.95
CA ARG A 126 5.74 16.01 -7.52
C ARG A 126 5.47 17.44 -7.02
N GLY A 127 5.34 17.58 -5.70
CA GLY A 127 5.08 18.86 -5.05
C GLY A 127 3.64 19.38 -5.21
N LYS A 128 2.76 18.63 -5.90
CA LYS A 128 1.34 19.00 -6.14
C LYS A 128 0.35 18.32 -5.18
N GLY A 129 0.86 17.56 -4.20
CA GLY A 129 0.03 16.88 -3.19
C GLY A 129 -0.66 15.59 -3.67
N TYR A 130 -0.35 15.07 -4.87
CA TYR A 130 -1.00 13.87 -5.40
C TYR A 130 -0.80 12.63 -4.52
N GLY A 131 0.40 12.40 -3.97
CA GLY A 131 0.64 11.23 -3.10
C GLY A 131 -0.29 11.20 -1.88
N LEU A 132 -0.50 12.35 -1.22
CA LEU A 132 -1.43 12.45 -0.09
C LEU A 132 -2.89 12.25 -0.52
N ARG A 133 -3.30 12.81 -1.67
CA ARG A 133 -4.68 12.65 -2.18
C ARG A 133 -4.98 11.20 -2.56
N VAL A 134 -4.05 10.56 -3.26
CA VAL A 134 -4.12 9.14 -3.62
C VAL A 134 -4.21 8.28 -2.36
N THR A 135 -3.35 8.54 -1.38
CA THR A 135 -3.37 7.83 -0.09
C THR A 135 -4.70 7.94 0.63
N ARG A 136 -5.22 9.17 0.81
CA ARG A 136 -6.51 9.40 1.47
C ARG A 136 -7.62 8.62 0.78
N LYS A 137 -7.66 8.65 -0.55
CA LYS A 137 -8.68 7.91 -1.27
C LYS A 137 -8.54 6.39 -1.13
N ILE A 138 -7.33 5.86 -1.21
CA ILE A 138 -7.08 4.43 -0.99
C ILE A 138 -7.59 4.02 0.39
N VAL A 139 -7.30 4.79 1.43
CA VAL A 139 -7.84 4.57 2.78
C VAL A 139 -9.37 4.61 2.79
N GLU A 140 -9.98 5.62 2.17
CA GLU A 140 -11.45 5.75 2.10
C GLU A 140 -12.14 4.60 1.33
N THR A 141 -11.46 4.01 0.35
CA THR A 141 -12.11 3.09 -0.62
C THR A 141 -11.77 1.62 -0.38
N LEU A 142 -10.56 1.33 0.11
CA LEU A 142 -10.10 -0.02 0.45
C LEU A 142 -9.91 -0.18 1.96
N GLY A 143 -9.41 0.87 2.62
CA GLY A 143 -9.17 0.86 4.06
C GLY A 143 -10.44 0.81 4.89
N TYR A 144 -11.60 1.28 4.38
CA TYR A 144 -12.83 1.39 5.18
C TYR A 144 -13.38 0.08 5.75
N ARG A 145 -12.93 -1.09 5.25
CA ARG A 145 -13.29 -2.42 5.78
C ARG A 145 -12.18 -3.06 6.62
N CYS A 146 -11.00 -2.44 6.67
CA CYS A 146 -9.86 -2.94 7.42
C CYS A 146 -9.93 -2.45 8.87
N GLY A 147 -9.50 -3.26 9.82
CA GLY A 147 -9.28 -2.80 11.19
C GLY A 147 -8.08 -1.86 11.30
N ALA A 148 -7.11 -1.95 10.38
CA ALA A 148 -5.96 -1.04 10.33
C ALA A 148 -5.49 -0.73 8.91
N VAL A 149 -4.88 0.44 8.75
CA VAL A 149 -4.06 0.78 7.58
C VAL A 149 -2.65 1.08 8.02
N LEU A 150 -1.67 0.38 7.45
CA LEU A 150 -0.26 0.51 7.78
C LEU A 150 0.54 1.21 6.68
N LEU A 151 1.61 1.90 7.07
CA LEU A 151 2.64 2.38 6.16
C LEU A 151 4.00 2.43 6.84
N LYS A 152 5.08 2.20 6.08
CA LYS A 152 6.47 2.40 6.49
C LYS A 152 7.07 3.53 5.64
N PRO A 153 7.49 4.67 6.21
CA PRO A 153 8.14 5.75 5.45
C PRO A 153 9.54 5.32 4.96
N ALA A 154 9.59 4.54 3.89
CA ALA A 154 10.81 4.06 3.26
C ALA A 154 11.07 4.82 1.94
N PRO A 155 12.13 5.63 1.84
CA PRO A 155 12.46 6.32 0.60
C PRO A 155 12.80 5.33 -0.52
N LEU A 156 12.02 5.38 -1.62
CA LEU A 156 12.08 4.37 -2.70
C LEU A 156 13.43 4.30 -3.42
N GLN A 157 14.26 5.34 -3.34
CA GLN A 157 15.60 5.33 -3.92
C GLN A 157 16.57 4.35 -3.22
N PHE A 158 16.19 3.83 -2.04
CA PHE A 158 16.93 2.80 -1.30
C PHE A 158 16.19 1.44 -1.27
N SER A 159 15.14 1.29 -2.08
CA SER A 159 14.37 0.04 -2.17
C SER A 159 15.06 -0.99 -3.05
N ALA A 160 14.54 -2.22 -3.09
CA ALA A 160 15.00 -3.26 -4.01
C ALA A 160 14.96 -2.84 -5.49
N ARG A 161 14.14 -1.83 -5.83
CA ARG A 161 14.05 -1.24 -7.18
C ARG A 161 15.26 -0.39 -7.57
N GLU A 162 16.22 -0.18 -6.67
CA GLU A 162 17.51 0.45 -7.02
C GLU A 162 18.25 -0.30 -8.15
N ALA A 163 18.03 -1.61 -8.27
CA ALA A 163 18.57 -2.44 -9.35
C ALA A 163 17.93 -2.13 -10.71
N ASP A 164 16.68 -1.67 -10.75
CA ASP A 164 15.97 -1.28 -11.96
C ASP A 164 16.38 0.13 -12.41
N LYS A 165 17.43 0.20 -13.24
CA LYS A 165 17.98 1.47 -13.71
C LYS A 165 17.01 2.24 -14.60
N GLU A 166 16.14 1.56 -15.34
CA GLU A 166 15.14 2.23 -16.18
C GLU A 166 14.09 2.92 -15.32
N TRP A 167 13.54 2.19 -14.35
CA TRP A 167 12.58 2.74 -13.40
C TRP A 167 13.18 3.90 -12.59
N MET A 168 14.40 3.72 -12.06
CA MET A 168 15.11 4.75 -11.30
C MET A 168 15.31 6.04 -12.12
N SER A 169 15.61 5.89 -13.42
CA SER A 169 15.74 7.00 -14.36
C SER A 169 14.40 7.68 -14.63
N ARG A 170 13.38 6.89 -15.02
CA ARG A 170 12.00 7.36 -15.30
C ARG A 170 11.42 8.10 -14.10
N MET A 171 11.67 7.60 -12.89
CA MET A 171 11.21 8.20 -11.64
C MET A 171 12.17 9.23 -11.08
N GLY A 172 13.23 9.62 -11.79
CA GLY A 172 14.16 10.68 -11.37
C GLY A 172 14.70 10.49 -9.96
N MET A 173 15.04 9.26 -9.58
CA MET A 173 15.42 8.92 -8.20
C MET A 173 16.78 9.49 -7.80
N SER A 174 17.65 9.76 -8.78
CA SER A 174 18.95 10.41 -8.58
C SER A 174 18.85 11.87 -8.10
N ALA A 175 17.68 12.51 -8.21
CA ALA A 175 17.45 13.86 -7.70
C ALA A 175 17.18 13.90 -6.19
N PHE A 176 16.91 12.75 -5.56
CA PHE A 176 16.69 12.66 -4.12
C PHE A 176 17.99 12.63 -3.33
N SER A 177 17.88 12.89 -2.02
CA SER A 177 19.02 12.82 -1.12
C SER A 177 19.58 11.39 -1.07
N THR A 178 20.90 11.29 -1.14
CA THR A 178 21.66 10.06 -0.91
C THR A 178 21.86 9.78 0.58
N ASP A 179 21.53 10.74 1.46
CA ASP A 179 21.52 10.54 2.91
C ASP A 179 20.20 9.90 3.35
N ARG A 180 20.29 8.64 3.78
CA ARG A 180 19.14 7.82 4.16
C ARG A 180 18.36 8.41 5.33
N GLU A 181 19.04 8.91 6.35
CA GLU A 181 18.37 9.47 7.53
C GLU A 181 17.59 10.73 7.18
N THR A 182 18.20 11.64 6.41
CA THR A 182 17.51 12.84 5.93
C THR A 182 16.32 12.51 5.04
N ALA A 183 16.42 11.50 4.18
CA ALA A 183 15.31 11.08 3.32
C ALA A 183 14.15 10.48 4.13
N ILE A 184 14.43 9.59 5.10
CA ILE A 184 13.41 9.01 5.99
C ILE A 184 12.71 10.11 6.79
N ARG A 185 13.47 11.04 7.39
CA ARG A 185 12.89 12.16 8.16
C ARG A 185 11.93 12.99 7.31
N LYS A 186 12.36 13.42 6.11
CA LYS A 186 11.51 14.20 5.20
C LYS A 186 10.26 13.45 4.77
N LEU A 187 10.36 12.14 4.55
CA LEU A 187 9.23 11.32 4.15
C LEU A 187 8.25 11.12 5.32
N THR A 188 8.76 10.94 6.53
CA THR A 188 7.95 10.87 7.75
C THR A 188 7.21 12.19 7.96
N ASP A 189 7.89 13.33 7.86
CA ASP A 189 7.29 14.66 7.96
C ASP A 189 6.17 14.86 6.91
N TYR A 190 6.36 14.34 5.70
CA TYR A 190 5.35 14.40 4.64
C TYR A 190 4.09 13.59 4.98
N TRP A 191 4.24 12.42 5.61
CA TRP A 191 3.11 11.55 5.98
C TRP A 191 2.44 11.89 7.30
N ASN A 192 3.09 12.68 8.18
CA ASN A 192 2.56 13.06 9.50
C ASN A 192 1.16 13.72 9.45
N VAL A 193 0.75 14.29 8.31
CA VAL A 193 -0.60 14.86 8.12
C VAL A 193 -1.72 13.81 8.08
N LEU A 194 -1.37 12.51 8.11
CA LEU A 194 -2.31 11.39 8.14
C LEU A 194 -2.59 10.87 9.57
N ASP A 195 -2.17 11.59 10.61
CA ASP A 195 -2.38 11.21 12.01
C ASP A 195 -1.83 9.81 12.34
N LEU A 196 -0.50 9.70 12.20
CA LEU A 196 0.21 8.44 12.33
C LEU A 196 0.36 8.02 13.80
N ARG A 197 0.00 6.77 14.11
CA ARG A 197 0.25 6.10 15.39
C ARG A 197 1.33 5.03 15.22
N LEU A 198 2.16 4.85 16.24
CA LEU A 198 3.18 3.80 16.23
C LEU A 198 2.53 2.42 16.37
N THR A 199 3.11 1.43 15.70
CA THR A 199 2.82 0.02 15.95
C THR A 199 3.88 -0.57 16.91
N LYS A 200 3.95 -1.90 17.06
CA LYS A 200 5.02 -2.56 17.82
C LYS A 200 6.40 -2.34 17.20
N ASP A 201 6.47 -2.06 15.90
CA ASP A 201 7.69 -1.67 15.20
C ASP A 201 7.71 -0.14 15.04
N PRO A 202 8.74 0.57 15.55
CA PRO A 202 8.77 2.04 15.51
C PRO A 202 9.00 2.63 14.11
N SER A 203 9.28 1.80 13.10
CA SER A 203 9.40 2.21 11.71
C SER A 203 8.09 2.08 10.93
N ILE A 204 7.10 1.37 11.48
CA ILE A 204 5.79 1.13 10.87
C ILE A 204 4.73 1.93 11.64
N TYR A 205 3.85 2.57 10.89
CA TYR A 205 2.80 3.42 11.43
C TYR A 205 1.44 2.89 11.03
N CYS A 206 0.50 2.92 11.97
CA CYS A 206 -0.92 2.79 11.69
C CYS A 206 -1.52 4.18 11.46
N ILE A 207 -2.37 4.32 10.44
CA ILE A 207 -3.10 5.56 10.20
C ILE A 207 -4.31 5.61 11.14
N ALA A 208 -4.44 6.67 11.95
CA ALA A 208 -5.58 6.85 12.83
C ALA A 208 -6.79 7.43 12.09
N TYR A 209 -7.57 6.59 11.41
CA TYR A 209 -8.90 6.96 10.93
C TYR A 209 -9.87 5.79 11.08
N PHE A 210 -10.27 5.46 12.31
CA PHE A 210 -11.47 4.69 12.64
C PHE A 210 -11.98 5.16 14.00
#